data_AF-A0A7Y0SFS9-F1
#
_entry.id   AF-A0A7Y0SFS9-F1
#
_cell.length_a   1.000
_cell.length_b   1.000
_cell.length_c   1.000
_cell.angle_alpha   90.00
_cell.angle_beta   90.00
_cell.angle_gamma   90.00
#
_symmetry.space_group_name_H-M   'P 1'
#
loop_
_entity.id
_entity.type
_entity.pdbx_description
1 polymer ?
#
loop_
_entity_poly.entity_id
_entity_poly.type
_entity_poly.pdbx_seq_one_letter_code
_entity_poly.pdbx_strand_id
1 'polypeptide(L)'
;QAYPDAIMCLKYEELLILLLHSKGGESLYALLSQQTNRTSERLRRFMEQHYLKEWKLTDYAQEFGASLTTFKELFNEHYGISPRAW
;
A
#
# COMPACT_ATOMS: atom_id res chain seq x y z
N GLN A 1 20.07 -4.16 29.40
CA GLN A 1 19.49 -2.81 29.22
C GLN A 1 18.41 -2.94 28.16
N ALA A 2 17.13 -2.77 28.52
CA ALA A 2 16.05 -2.80 27.53
C ALA A 2 16.20 -1.57 26.64
N TYR A 3 16.33 -1.78 25.33
CA TYR A 3 16.28 -0.67 24.38
C TYR A 3 14.85 -0.13 24.36
N PRO A 4 14.66 1.20 24.27
CA PRO A 4 13.34 1.77 24.07
C PRO A 4 12.64 1.10 22.89
N ASP A 5 11.37 0.74 23.03
CA ASP A 5 10.61 0.04 21.98
C ASP A 5 10.69 0.76 20.62
N ALA A 6 10.74 2.09 20.63
CA ALA A 6 10.94 2.91 19.44
C ALA A 6 12.25 2.58 18.69
N ILE A 7 13.35 2.33 19.41
CA ILE A 7 14.63 1.96 18.79
C ILE A 7 14.53 0.57 18.17
N MET A 8 13.83 -0.36 18.83
CA MET A 8 13.60 -1.70 18.29
C MET A 8 12.76 -1.65 17.02
N CYS A 9 11.66 -0.88 17.01
CA CYS A 9 10.84 -0.66 15.81
C CYS A 9 11.67 -0.13 14.64
N LEU A 10 12.47 0.92 14.86
CA LEU A 10 13.33 1.49 13.82
C LEU A 10 14.35 0.47 13.29
N LYS A 11 14.92 -0.36 14.18
CA LYS A 11 15.87 -1.40 13.77
C LYS A 11 15.20 -2.49 12.91
N TYR A 12 13.97 -2.86 13.22
CA TYR A 12 13.21 -3.80 12.40
C TYR A 12 12.87 -3.21 11.03
N GLU A 13 12.41 -1.96 10.99
CA GLU A 13 12.14 -1.25 9.74
C GLU A 13 13.38 -1.14 8.86
N GLU A 14 14.51 -0.73 9.44
CA GLU A 14 15.82 -0.64 8.76
C GLU A 14 16.21 -2.00 8.15
N LEU A 15 16.13 -3.08 8.93
CA LEU A 15 16.46 -4.43 8.44
C LEU A 15 15.53 -4.89 7.32
N LEU A 16 14.22 -4.64 7.43
CA LEU A 16 13.25 -5.00 6.39
C LEU A 16 13.54 -4.25 5.08
N ILE A 17 13.84 -2.95 5.17
CA ILE A 17 14.22 -2.13 4.01
C ILE A 17 15.50 -2.69 3.38
N LEU A 18 16.54 -2.97 4.16
CA LEU A 18 17.80 -3.53 3.66
C LEU A 18 17.60 -4.89 2.99
N LEU A 19 16.75 -5.76 3.56
CA LEU A 19 16.42 -7.06 2.98
C LEU A 19 15.69 -6.92 1.64
N LEU A 20 14.73 -6.00 1.55
CA LEU A 20 13.97 -5.73 0.31
C LEU A 20 14.86 -5.16 -0.80
N HIS A 21 15.95 -4.46 -0.47
CA HIS A 21 16.91 -3.94 -1.45
C HIS A 21 18.12 -4.85 -1.68
N SER A 22 18.18 -6.00 -1.01
CA SER A 22 19.26 -6.98 -1.19
C SER A 22 19.05 -7.88 -2.40
N LYS A 23 20.07 -8.68 -2.73
CA LYS A 23 19.96 -9.72 -3.75
C LYS A 23 18.93 -10.77 -3.31
N GLY A 24 17.77 -10.80 -3.98
CA GLY A 24 16.62 -11.65 -3.61
C GLY A 24 15.47 -10.89 -2.95
N GLY A 25 15.61 -9.58 -2.75
CA GLY A 25 14.57 -8.73 -2.19
C GLY A 25 13.26 -8.75 -2.98
N GLU A 26 13.32 -8.81 -4.32
CA GLU A 26 12.14 -9.00 -5.18
C GLU A 26 11.37 -10.30 -4.87
N SER A 27 12.08 -11.40 -4.59
CA SER A 27 11.45 -12.66 -4.22
C SER A 27 10.84 -12.61 -2.83
N LEU A 28 11.51 -11.95 -1.88
CA LEU A 28 10.99 -11.70 -0.54
C LEU A 28 9.73 -10.83 -0.61
N TYR A 29 9.77 -9.74 -1.39
CA TYR A 29 8.63 -8.86 -1.65
C TYR A 29 7.46 -9.64 -2.23
N ALA A 30 7.71 -10.46 -3.25
CA ALA A 30 6.69 -11.31 -3.85
C ALA A 30 6.05 -12.25 -2.82
N LEU A 31 6.85 -12.93 -1.98
CA LEU A 31 6.34 -13.82 -0.92
C LEU A 31 5.50 -13.07 0.12
N LEU A 32 5.96 -11.92 0.60
CA LEU A 32 5.23 -11.10 1.56
C LEU A 32 3.93 -10.56 0.96
N SER A 33 3.98 -10.08 -0.28
CA SER A 33 2.80 -9.57 -0.99
C SER A 33 1.72 -10.64 -1.22
N GLN A 34 2.11 -11.93 -1.34
CA GLN A 34 1.16 -13.04 -1.43
C GLN A 34 0.39 -13.28 -0.13
N GLN A 35 0.96 -12.90 1.02
CA GLN A 35 0.30 -12.98 2.32
C GLN A 35 -0.58 -11.75 2.61
N THR A 36 -0.36 -10.65 1.89
CA THR A 36 -1.20 -9.45 2.01
C THR A 36 -2.50 -9.55 1.20
N ASN A 37 -3.51 -8.77 1.58
CA ASN A 37 -4.78 -8.71 0.87
C ASN A 37 -4.54 -8.26 -0.59
N ARG A 38 -4.77 -9.18 -1.54
CA ARG A 38 -4.55 -8.95 -2.98
C ARG A 38 -5.33 -7.75 -3.51
N THR A 39 -6.52 -7.48 -2.97
CA THR A 39 -7.35 -6.34 -3.39
C THR A 39 -6.74 -5.02 -2.92
N SER A 40 -6.21 -4.99 -1.69
CA SER A 40 -5.50 -3.83 -1.15
C SER A 40 -4.21 -3.55 -1.92
N GLU A 41 -3.42 -4.58 -2.23
CA GLU A 41 -2.21 -4.43 -3.04
C GLU A 41 -2.52 -3.98 -4.48
N ARG A 42 -3.61 -4.49 -5.07
CA ARG A 42 -4.08 -4.02 -6.38
C ARG A 42 -4.47 -2.54 -6.34
N LEU A 43 -5.17 -2.12 -5.29
CA LEU A 43 -5.54 -0.72 -5.08
C LEU A 43 -4.31 0.16 -4.92
N ARG A 44 -3.35 -0.26 -4.09
CA ARG A 44 -2.10 0.48 -3.86
C ARG A 44 -1.35 0.74 -5.16
N ARG A 45 -1.11 -0.31 -5.95
CA ARG A 45 -0.41 -0.20 -7.24
C ARG A 45 -1.17 0.69 -8.22
N PHE A 46 -2.49 0.55 -8.27
CA PHE A 46 -3.34 1.38 -9.12
C PHE A 46 -3.20 2.87 -8.75
N MET A 47 -3.24 3.19 -7.45
CA MET A 47 -3.06 4.57 -6.99
C MET A 47 -1.65 5.08 -7.29
N GLU A 48 -0.60 4.30 -7.03
CA GLU A 48 0.80 4.67 -7.33
C GLU A 48 1.05 4.98 -8.82
N GLN A 49 0.30 4.34 -9.72
CA GLN A 49 0.41 4.57 -11.16
C GLN A 49 -0.41 5.77 -11.67
N HIS A 50 -1.40 6.22 -10.90
CA HIS A 50 -2.39 7.18 -11.39
C HIS A 50 -2.62 8.39 -10.48
N TYR A 51 -1.94 8.49 -9.33
CA TYR A 51 -2.17 9.59 -8.37
C TYR A 51 -1.83 10.98 -8.92
N LEU A 52 -0.91 11.09 -9.88
CA LEU A 52 -0.57 12.36 -10.54
C LEU A 52 -1.56 12.76 -11.64
N LYS A 53 -2.53 11.89 -11.96
CA LYS A 53 -3.55 12.22 -12.94
C LYS A 53 -4.62 13.08 -12.28
N GLU A 54 -5.04 14.15 -12.94
CA GLU A 54 -6.14 15.02 -12.47
C GLU A 54 -7.52 14.39 -12.73
N TRP A 55 -7.67 13.12 -12.36
CA TRP A 55 -8.88 12.35 -12.55
C TRP A 55 -9.92 12.66 -11.47
N LYS A 56 -11.20 12.61 -11.86
CA LYS A 56 -12.27 12.64 -10.87
C LYS A 56 -12.34 11.27 -10.19
N LEU A 57 -12.90 11.26 -8.98
CA LEU A 57 -13.14 10.04 -8.21
C LEU A 57 -13.93 8.97 -8.98
N THR A 58 -14.84 9.40 -9.85
CA THR A 58 -15.59 8.51 -10.75
C THR A 58 -14.69 7.83 -11.77
N ASP A 59 -13.69 8.55 -12.29
CA ASP A 59 -12.77 8.06 -13.31
C ASP A 59 -11.80 7.03 -12.69
N TYR A 60 -11.32 7.30 -11.47
CA TYR A 60 -10.56 6.31 -10.70
C TYR A 60 -11.36 5.04 -10.44
N ALA A 61 -12.62 5.15 -10.00
CA ALA A 61 -13.47 3.99 -9.74
C ALA A 61 -13.71 3.19 -11.03
N GLN A 62 -13.98 3.88 -12.14
CA GLN A 62 -14.18 3.27 -13.45
C GLN A 62 -12.93 2.54 -13.94
N GLU A 63 -11.75 3.17 -13.89
CA GLU A 63 -10.50 2.54 -14.32
C GLU A 63 -10.05 1.41 -13.40
N PHE A 64 -10.38 1.50 -12.11
CA PHE A 64 -10.16 0.39 -11.18
C PHE A 64 -11.14 -0.78 -11.37
N GLY A 65 -12.21 -0.57 -12.15
CA GLY A 65 -13.26 -1.56 -12.41
C GLY A 65 -14.21 -1.77 -11.23
N ALA A 66 -14.50 -0.72 -10.46
CA ALA A 66 -15.38 -0.77 -9.30
C ALA A 66 -16.47 0.32 -9.34
N SER A 67 -17.57 0.11 -8.62
CA SER A 67 -18.52 1.19 -8.37
C SER A 67 -17.88 2.28 -7.52
N LEU A 68 -18.36 3.53 -7.63
CA LEU A 68 -17.83 4.64 -6.82
C LEU A 68 -17.92 4.38 -5.32
N THR A 69 -18.99 3.71 -4.85
CA THR A 69 -19.17 3.35 -3.44
C THR A 69 -18.14 2.30 -3.01
N THR A 70 -18.05 1.21 -3.78
CA THR A 70 -17.08 0.13 -3.53
C THR A 70 -15.64 0.64 -3.54
N PHE A 71 -15.30 1.56 -4.45
CA PHE A 71 -13.98 2.17 -4.51
C PHE A 71 -13.68 2.98 -3.25
N LYS A 72 -14.62 3.79 -2.76
CA LYS A 72 -14.44 4.59 -1.53
C LYS A 72 -14.29 3.72 -0.29
N GLU A 73 -15.08 2.64 -0.18
CA GLU A 73 -14.98 1.68 0.92
C GLU A 73 -13.61 1.01 0.93
N LEU A 74 -13.19 0.45 -0.21
CA LEU A 74 -11.87 -0.16 -0.39
C LEU A 74 -10.72 0.80 -0.06
N PHE A 75 -10.85 2.05 -0.48
CA PHE A 75 -9.84 3.07 -0.20
C PHE A 75 -9.77 3.39 1.30
N ASN A 76 -10.91 3.56 1.94
CA ASN A 76 -10.96 3.83 3.37
C ASN A 76 -10.46 2.63 4.21
N GLU A 77 -10.78 1.40 3.79
CA GLU A 77 -10.25 0.18 4.41
C GLU A 77 -8.72 0.07 4.30
N HIS A 78 -8.14 0.52 3.18
CA HIS A 78 -6.69 0.41 2.95
C HIS A 78 -5.88 1.57 3.55
N TYR A 79 -6.35 2.80 3.39
CA TYR A 79 -5.62 4.02 3.77
C TYR A 79 -6.13 4.67 5.07
N GLY A 80 -7.27 4.22 5.61
CA GLY A 80 -7.87 4.81 6.81
C GLY A 80 -8.45 6.22 6.63
N ILE A 81 -8.43 6.76 5.40
CA ILE A 81 -8.94 8.09 5.06
C ILE A 81 -9.73 8.05 3.75
N SER A 82 -10.54 9.08 3.51
CA SER A 82 -11.26 9.19 2.24
C SER A 82 -10.32 9.55 1.07
N PRO A 83 -10.56 9.09 -0.16
CA PRO A 83 -9.76 9.45 -1.33
C PRO A 83 -9.62 10.96 -1.59
N ARG A 84 -10.55 11.78 -1.08
CA ARG A 84 -10.55 13.23 -1.25
C ARG A 84 -9.62 13.95 -0.25
N ALA A 85 -9.27 13.26 0.84
CA ALA A 85 -8.41 13.77 1.91
C ALA A 85 -6.96 13.23 1.82
N TRP A 86 -6.74 12.24 0.96
CA TRP A 86 -5.43 11.72 0.59
C TRP A 86 -4.75 12.66 -0.41
#